data_AF-A0A0R3LF48-F1
#
_entry.id   AF-A0A0R3LF48-F1
#
_cell.length_a   1.000
_cell.length_b   1.000
_cell.length_c   1.000
_cell.angle_alpha   90.00
_cell.angle_beta   90.00
_cell.angle_gamma   90.00
#
_symmetry.space_group_name_H-M   'P 1'
#
loop_
_entity.id
_entity.type
_entity.pdbx_description
1 polymer ?
#
loop_
_entity_poly.entity_id
_entity_poly.type
_entity_poly.pdbx_seq_one_letter_code
_entity_poly.pdbx_strand_id
1 'polypeptide(L)'
;MAALSGAAIGAQNLDQGKPAPKLFAEGCASCHRSPRGLSKGRFHLTLYLFLQKHYSSGSSSAWALTSYLESIDSGKRVAAKPAPAAASRSSLRPPASVPAR
;
A
#
# COMPACT_ATOMS: atom_id res chain seq x y z
N MET A 1 20.62 1.30 -49.27
CA MET A 1 19.66 0.75 -48.30
C MET A 1 19.71 1.63 -47.06
N ALA A 2 18.80 2.61 -46.96
CA ALA A 2 18.77 3.54 -45.84
C ALA A 2 18.15 2.85 -44.63
N ALA A 3 18.96 2.52 -43.62
CA ALA A 3 18.48 2.01 -42.36
C ALA A 3 17.78 3.16 -41.62
N LEU A 4 16.45 3.10 -41.54
CA LEU A 4 15.67 3.97 -40.67
C LEU A 4 15.98 3.55 -39.22
N SER A 5 16.95 4.22 -38.60
CA SER A 5 17.20 4.13 -37.16
C SER A 5 15.95 4.62 -36.45
N GLY A 6 15.04 3.69 -36.13
CA GLY A 6 13.90 3.95 -35.28
C GLY A 6 14.42 4.38 -33.93
N ALA A 7 14.47 5.68 -33.67
CA ALA A 7 14.57 6.20 -32.33
C ALA A 7 13.45 5.53 -31.55
N ALA A 8 13.81 4.68 -30.58
CA ALA A 8 12.86 4.23 -29.59
C ALA A 8 12.27 5.51 -29.01
N ILE A 9 11.01 5.79 -29.33
CA ILE A 9 10.23 6.84 -28.69
C ILE A 9 10.09 6.32 -27.26
N GLY A 10 11.09 6.59 -26.42
CA GLY A 10 11.05 6.27 -25.01
C GLY A 10 9.78 6.91 -24.50
N ALA A 11 8.92 6.11 -23.89
CA ALA A 11 7.69 6.59 -23.28
C ALA A 11 8.08 7.80 -22.43
N GLN A 12 7.78 9.00 -22.93
CA GLN A 12 8.08 10.21 -22.20
C GLN A 12 7.28 10.09 -20.94
N ASN A 13 7.95 10.07 -19.79
CA ASN A 13 7.27 9.91 -18.52
C ASN A 13 6.52 11.23 -18.27
N LEU A 14 5.31 11.33 -18.82
CA LEU A 14 4.41 12.48 -18.73
C LEU A 14 4.00 12.78 -17.28
N ASP A 15 4.39 11.89 -16.36
CA ASP A 15 4.09 11.91 -14.94
C ASP A 15 5.32 12.24 -14.08
N GLN A 16 6.49 12.47 -14.70
CA GLN A 16 7.69 12.96 -14.02
C GLN A 16 7.37 14.25 -13.26
N GLY A 17 7.68 14.26 -11.96
CA GLY A 17 7.51 15.43 -11.10
C GLY A 17 6.05 15.76 -10.71
N LYS A 18 5.06 14.99 -11.19
CA LYS A 18 3.67 15.18 -10.75
C LYS A 18 3.47 14.54 -9.37
N PRO A 19 2.72 15.20 -8.46
CA PRO A 19 2.40 14.61 -7.18
C PRO A 19 1.38 13.47 -7.36
N ALA A 20 1.51 12.40 -6.56
CA ALA A 20 0.66 11.20 -6.64
C ALA A 20 -0.87 11.44 -6.62
N PRO A 21 -1.43 12.42 -5.89
CA PRO A 21 -2.85 12.75 -5.98
C PRO A 21 -3.29 13.19 -7.39
N LYS A 22 -2.41 13.92 -8.09
CA LYS A 22 -2.67 14.40 -9.45
C LYS A 22 -2.61 13.24 -10.46
N LEU A 23 -1.65 12.34 -10.28
CA LEU A 23 -1.58 11.08 -11.04
C LEU A 23 -2.85 10.25 -10.90
N PHE A 24 -3.37 10.14 -9.67
CA PHE A 24 -4.64 9.43 -9.43
C PHE A 24 -5.81 10.12 -10.15
N ALA A 25 -5.88 11.46 -10.09
CA ALA A 25 -6.94 12.24 -10.74
C ALA A 25 -6.93 12.10 -12.28
N GLU A 26 -5.75 12.05 -12.89
CA GLU A 26 -5.60 11.94 -14.35
C GLU A 26 -5.78 10.51 -14.86
N GLY A 27 -5.26 9.50 -14.14
CA GLY A 27 -5.19 8.12 -14.63
C GLY A 27 -6.16 7.12 -14.00
N CYS A 28 -6.62 7.36 -12.78
CA CYS A 28 -7.42 6.38 -12.02
C CYS A 28 -8.85 6.87 -11.73
N ALA A 29 -9.09 8.18 -11.68
CA ALA A 29 -10.38 8.75 -11.29
C ALA A 29 -11.51 8.52 -12.29
N SER A 30 -11.18 8.18 -13.54
CA SER A 30 -12.16 7.78 -14.57
C SER A 30 -12.91 6.49 -14.20
N CYS A 31 -12.22 5.54 -13.56
CA CYS A 31 -12.77 4.24 -13.17
C CYS A 31 -12.96 4.09 -11.66
N HIS A 32 -12.23 4.85 -10.84
CA HIS A 32 -12.26 4.75 -9.38
C HIS A 32 -12.66 6.07 -8.74
N ARG A 33 -13.74 6.02 -7.94
CA ARG A 33 -14.23 7.21 -7.24
C ARG A 33 -13.27 7.74 -6.17
N SER A 34 -12.41 6.90 -5.61
CA SER A 34 -11.45 7.30 -4.57
C SER A 34 -10.20 6.42 -4.52
N PRO A 35 -9.06 6.96 -4.08
CA PRO A 35 -7.83 6.18 -3.88
C PRO A 35 -8.03 5.05 -2.86
N ARG A 36 -8.87 5.27 -1.84
CA ARG A 36 -9.27 4.24 -0.89
C ARG A 36 -10.00 3.08 -1.54
N GLY A 37 -10.89 3.35 -2.49
CA GLY A 37 -11.59 2.30 -3.24
C GLY A 37 -10.62 1.44 -4.05
N LEU A 38 -9.50 2.03 -4.50
CA LEU A 38 -8.46 1.33 -5.24
C LEU A 38 -7.57 0.44 -4.35
N SER A 39 -7.22 0.89 -3.13
CA SER A 39 -6.36 0.12 -2.21
C SER A 39 -7.10 -0.84 -1.27
N LYS A 40 -8.43 -0.70 -1.14
CA LYS A 40 -9.25 -1.46 -0.18
C LYS A 40 -9.04 -2.96 -0.30
N GLY A 41 -8.52 -3.58 0.77
CA GLY A 41 -8.36 -5.03 0.88
C GLY A 41 -7.26 -5.64 0.01
N ARG A 42 -6.41 -4.81 -0.62
CA ARG A 42 -5.28 -5.28 -1.43
C ARG A 42 -3.97 -5.15 -0.67
N PHE A 43 -3.11 -6.15 -0.81
CA PHE A 43 -1.74 -6.08 -0.29
C PHE A 43 -0.93 -5.04 -1.09
N HIS A 44 -0.14 -4.23 -0.40
CA HIS A 44 0.65 -3.14 -1.00
C HIS A 44 1.52 -3.63 -2.18
N LEU A 45 2.17 -4.78 -2.02
CA LEU A 45 3.03 -5.38 -3.05
C LEU A 45 2.25 -5.77 -4.32
N THR A 46 1.08 -6.38 -4.16
CA THR A 46 0.20 -6.76 -5.29
C THR A 46 -0.35 -5.53 -6.00
N LEU A 47 -0.64 -4.46 -5.25
CA LEU A 47 -1.06 -3.19 -5.81
C LEU A 47 0.05 -2.55 -6.64
N TYR A 48 1.28 -2.51 -6.14
CA TYR A 48 2.44 -2.00 -6.88
C TYR A 48 2.66 -2.75 -8.20
N LEU A 49 2.70 -4.09 -8.15
CA LEU A 49 2.88 -4.90 -9.36
C LEU A 49 1.75 -4.68 -10.38
N PHE A 50 0.52 -4.55 -9.90
CA PHE A 50 -0.63 -4.21 -10.76
C PHE A 50 -0.44 -2.83 -11.41
N LEU A 51 -0.11 -1.79 -10.63
CA LEU A 51 0.17 -0.46 -11.19
C LEU A 51 1.34 -0.52 -12.18
N GLN A 52 2.39 -1.28 -11.90
CA GLN A 52 3.53 -1.41 -12.82
C GLN A 52 3.15 -2.06 -14.17
N LYS A 53 2.18 -2.99 -14.18
CA LYS A 53 1.70 -3.64 -15.40
C LYS A 53 0.64 -2.81 -16.15
N HIS A 54 -0.14 -2.02 -15.44
CA HIS A 54 -1.26 -1.26 -16.00
C HIS A 54 -0.96 0.24 -16.23
N TYR A 55 0.11 0.77 -15.64
CA TYR A 55 0.52 2.16 -15.77
C TYR A 55 1.73 2.28 -16.70
N SER A 56 1.50 2.81 -17.90
CA SER A 56 2.52 2.88 -18.96
C SER A 56 3.55 4.00 -18.76
N SER A 57 3.26 5.01 -17.94
CA SER A 57 4.16 6.15 -17.73
C SER A 57 5.43 5.81 -16.92
N GLY A 58 5.57 4.58 -16.41
CA GLY A 58 6.82 4.06 -15.85
C GLY A 58 6.76 3.59 -14.39
N SER A 59 7.79 2.85 -13.96
CA SER A 59 7.86 2.24 -12.62
C SER A 59 7.92 3.26 -11.47
N SER A 60 8.51 4.44 -11.70
CA SER A 60 8.67 5.49 -10.67
C SER A 60 7.33 6.12 -10.27
N SER A 61 6.45 6.38 -11.24
CA SER A 61 5.11 6.92 -10.99
C SER A 61 4.19 5.86 -10.39
N ALA A 62 4.32 4.59 -10.79
CA ALA A 62 3.67 3.46 -10.13
C ALA A 62 4.05 3.35 -8.65
N TRP A 63 5.33 3.55 -8.31
CA TRP A 63 5.80 3.56 -6.92
C TRP A 63 5.17 4.72 -6.12
N ALA A 64 5.24 5.95 -6.65
CA ALA A 64 4.67 7.13 -6.01
C ALA A 64 3.17 7.00 -5.73
N LEU A 65 2.41 6.46 -6.70
CA LEU A 65 1.00 6.15 -6.54
C LEU A 65 0.78 5.10 -5.44
N THR A 66 1.55 4.01 -5.44
CA THR A 66 1.35 2.94 -4.45
C THR A 66 1.62 3.44 -3.02
N SER A 67 2.72 4.19 -2.79
CA SER A 67 3.01 4.79 -1.49
C SER A 67 1.94 5.79 -1.03
N TYR A 68 1.39 6.59 -1.96
CA TYR A 68 0.27 7.48 -1.66
C TYR A 68 -0.99 6.71 -1.24
N LEU A 69 -1.35 5.65 -1.98
CA LEU A 69 -2.48 4.80 -1.67
C LEU A 69 -2.33 4.08 -0.32
N GLU A 70 -1.11 3.65 0.01
CA GLU A 70 -0.76 3.05 1.30
C GLU A 70 -0.94 4.04 2.45
N SER A 71 -0.47 5.27 2.29
CA SER A 71 -0.59 6.32 3.32
C SER A 71 -2.07 6.60 3.67
N ILE A 72 -2.95 6.62 2.67
CA ILE A 72 -4.39 6.88 2.85
C ILE A 72 -5.13 5.67 3.44
N ASP A 73 -4.72 4.45 3.10
CA ASP A 73 -5.23 3.21 3.71
C ASP A 73 -4.81 3.11 5.19
N SER A 74 -3.52 3.30 5.46
CA SER A 74 -2.91 3.17 6.79
C SER A 74 -3.47 4.16 7.81
N GLY A 75 -3.87 5.36 7.38
CA GLY A 75 -4.53 6.35 8.22
C GLY A 75 -5.84 5.87 8.88
N LYS A 76 -6.44 4.75 8.44
CA LYS A 76 -7.58 4.11 9.13
C LYS A 76 -7.19 2.90 9.98
N ARG A 77 -6.08 2.21 9.68
CA ARG A 77 -5.61 1.05 10.47
C ARG A 77 -5.02 1.44 11.83
N VAL A 78 -4.56 2.69 11.98
CA VAL A 78 -4.09 3.24 13.26
C VAL A 78 -5.24 3.58 14.23
N ALA A 79 -6.51 3.50 13.81
CA ALA A 79 -7.66 3.58 14.73
C ALA A 79 -7.97 2.24 15.44
N ALA A 80 -7.10 1.24 15.35
CA ALA A 80 -7.08 0.16 16.33
C ALA A 80 -6.50 0.71 17.64
N LYS A 81 -7.41 1.12 18.55
CA LYS A 81 -7.10 1.40 19.96
C LYS A 81 -6.03 0.42 20.46
N PRO A 82 -4.92 0.87 21.09
CA PRO A 82 -4.06 -0.05 21.80
C PRO A 82 -4.92 -0.73 22.87
N ALA A 83 -5.03 -2.06 22.80
CA ALA A 83 -5.57 -2.83 23.90
C ALA A 83 -4.68 -2.54 25.12
N PRO A 84 -5.24 -2.12 26.27
CA PRO A 84 -4.43 -1.95 27.46
C PRO A 84 -3.80 -3.30 27.80
N ALA A 85 -2.47 -3.30 27.91
CA ALA A 85 -1.69 -4.43 28.35
C ALA A 85 -2.18 -4.88 29.74
N ALA A 86 -3.03 -5.91 29.78
CA ALA A 86 -3.31 -6.63 31.01
C ALA A 86 -2.09 -7.48 31.32
N ALA A 87 -1.14 -6.88 32.04
CA ALA A 87 -0.09 -7.57 32.75
C ALA A 87 -0.73 -8.46 33.83
N SER A 88 -1.31 -9.61 33.46
CA SER A 88 -1.57 -10.69 34.40
C SER A 88 -0.26 -11.43 34.64
N ARG A 89 0.61 -10.81 35.43
CA ARG A 89 1.57 -11.52 36.27
C ARG A 89 0.77 -12.32 37.30
N SER A 90 0.17 -13.44 36.88
CA SER A 90 -0.25 -14.47 37.82
C SER A 90 1.01 -15.19 38.26
N SER A 91 1.66 -14.61 39.26
CA SER A 91 2.53 -15.33 40.19
C SER A 91 1.86 -16.66 40.52
N LEU A 92 2.47 -17.75 40.06
CA LEU A 92 2.79 -18.94 40.84
C LEU A 92 2.04 -18.97 42.19
N ARG A 93 0.76 -19.34 42.17
CA ARG A 93 0.06 -19.74 43.40
C ARG A 93 0.36 -21.23 43.58
N PRO A 94 1.06 -21.63 44.65
CA PRO A 94 1.44 -23.03 44.86
C PRO A 94 0.20 -23.91 45.08
N PRO A 95 0.24 -25.21 44.71
CA PRO A 95 -0.84 -26.13 45.02
C PRO A 95 -0.95 -26.34 46.54
N ALA A 96 -2.18 -26.32 47.04
CA ALA A 96 -2.49 -26.51 48.47
C ALA A 96 -2.05 -27.91 48.96
N SER A 97 -1.59 -27.97 50.21
CA SER A 97 -1.23 -29.19 50.92
C SER A 97 -2.46 -30.08 51.17
N VAL A 98 -2.34 -31.37 50.86
CA VAL A 98 -3.36 -32.41 51.08
C VAL A 98 -3.35 -32.84 52.56
N PRO A 99 -4.49 -32.91 53.27
CA PRO A 99 -4.52 -33.43 54.63
C PRO A 99 -4.51 -34.96 54.63
N ALA A 100 -3.71 -35.52 55.53
CA ALA A 100 -3.61 -36.95 55.80
C ALA A 100 -4.90 -37.52 56.41
N ARG A 101 -5.18 -38.79 56.10
CA ARG A 101 -6.04 -39.67 56.91
C ARG A 101 -5.45 -41.06 56.94
#